data_AF-A0A1C1CFW2-F1
#
_entry.id   AF-A0A1C1CFW2-F1
#
_cell.length_a   1.000
_cell.length_b   1.000
_cell.length_c   1.000
_cell.angle_alpha   90.00
_cell.angle_beta   90.00
_cell.angle_gamma   90.00
#
_symmetry.space_group_name_H-M   'P 1'
#
loop_
_entity.id
_entity.type
_entity.pdbx_description
1 polymer ?
#
loop_
_entity_poly.entity_id
_entity_poly.type
_entity_poly.pdbx_seq_one_letter_code
_entity_poly.pdbx_strand_id
1 'polypeptide(L)'
;MEAIGAVGSLLGIIDIATRCICALAEMRQRFKESNLTIETLSGQLITVRAALGQINLLIVESLSQDEQHYQLTLDLSAAIGCCNLLLRLLDEQLAKLQYSDTDEVTFLSKVNLMLESKGTEDCLTRLDRQINALNLLVTAFKCRNPRVQQEFLEEKESRSVFDQVKDDSASLMVVCDSASFVTQRTWTTTGTSRFSANFSFDAEILQANAYKATLRSLMRRAQTDNSRERYSQNTRTKSPDGPTLPRLPRRVKISRPENVMHVTHVGYDVLYGRYTGLPPDWAKALESTT
;
A
#
# COMPACT_ATOMS: atom_id res chain seq x y z
N MET A 1 -21.52 1.65 9.61
CA MET A 1 -20.67 2.82 9.27
C MET A 1 -19.59 2.52 8.23
N GLU A 2 -19.23 1.26 8.00
CA GLU A 2 -18.16 0.88 7.05
C GLU A 2 -18.52 1.10 5.57
N ALA A 3 -19.79 0.89 5.20
CA ALA A 3 -20.22 0.93 3.81
C ALA A 3 -20.10 2.32 3.15
N ILE A 4 -20.35 3.42 3.88
CA ILE A 4 -20.18 4.79 3.34
C ILE A 4 -18.68 5.08 3.08
N GLY A 5 -17.79 4.59 3.96
CA GLY A 5 -16.34 4.71 3.77
C GLY A 5 -15.83 3.89 2.58
N ALA A 6 -16.43 2.71 2.33
CA ALA A 6 -16.14 1.88 1.18
C ALA A 6 -16.54 2.58 -0.14
N VAL A 7 -17.74 3.19 -0.19
CA VAL A 7 -18.22 3.95 -1.37
C VAL A 7 -17.28 5.11 -1.71
N GLY A 8 -16.89 5.91 -0.71
CA GLY A 8 -15.97 7.04 -0.94
C GLY A 8 -14.60 6.59 -1.45
N SER A 9 -14.06 5.50 -0.89
CA SER A 9 -12.80 4.91 -1.35
C SER A 9 -12.90 4.40 -2.79
N LEU A 10 -14.01 3.74 -3.12
CA LEU A 10 -14.27 3.20 -4.45
C LEU A 10 -14.35 4.31 -5.52
N LEU A 11 -15.05 5.41 -5.24
CA LEU A 11 -15.11 6.57 -6.15
C LEU A 11 -13.72 7.17 -6.39
N GLY A 12 -12.89 7.27 -5.36
CA GLY A 12 -11.50 7.73 -5.51
C GLY A 12 -10.66 6.80 -6.39
N ILE A 13 -10.90 5.50 -6.34
CA ILE A 13 -10.21 4.50 -7.19
C ILE A 13 -10.70 4.59 -8.64
N ILE A 14 -12.00 4.79 -8.87
CA ILE A 14 -12.58 5.03 -10.20
C ILE A 14 -11.99 6.30 -10.83
N ASP A 15 -11.78 7.35 -10.03
CA ASP A 15 -11.10 8.57 -10.48
C ASP A 15 -9.66 8.28 -10.92
N ILE A 16 -8.85 7.59 -10.09
CA ILE A 16 -7.48 7.19 -10.45
C ILE A 16 -7.46 6.36 -11.75
N ALA A 17 -8.34 5.36 -11.88
CA ALA A 17 -8.45 4.55 -13.08
C ALA A 17 -8.76 5.42 -14.32
N THR A 18 -9.65 6.41 -14.17
CA THR A 18 -10.00 7.34 -15.25
C THR A 18 -8.81 8.20 -15.65
N ARG A 19 -8.03 8.71 -14.70
CA ARG A 19 -6.81 9.48 -15.00
C ARG A 19 -5.78 8.63 -15.75
N CYS A 20 -5.55 7.38 -15.33
CA CYS A 20 -4.66 6.46 -16.03
C CYS A 20 -5.14 6.20 -17.48
N ILE A 21 -6.45 5.98 -17.68
CA ILE A 21 -7.02 5.79 -19.03
C ILE A 21 -6.80 7.02 -19.91
N CYS A 22 -7.04 8.23 -19.37
CA CYS A 22 -6.81 9.48 -20.09
C CYS A 22 -5.33 9.66 -20.45
N ALA A 23 -4.42 9.42 -19.50
CA ALA A 23 -2.98 9.51 -19.74
C ALA A 23 -2.51 8.52 -20.84
N LEU A 24 -3.02 7.28 -20.84
CA LEU A 24 -2.71 6.31 -21.89
C LEU A 24 -3.32 6.70 -23.25
N ALA A 25 -4.51 7.31 -23.27
CA ALA A 25 -5.11 7.80 -24.51
C ALA A 25 -4.30 8.96 -25.10
N GLU A 26 -3.80 9.88 -24.27
CA GLU A 26 -2.89 10.94 -24.69
C GLU A 26 -1.56 10.38 -25.21
N MET A 27 -1.00 9.37 -24.54
CA MET A 27 0.18 8.66 -25.02
C MET A 27 -0.08 8.04 -26.39
N ARG A 28 -1.17 7.27 -26.54
CA ARG A 28 -1.57 6.64 -27.81
C ARG A 28 -1.64 7.66 -28.96
N GLN A 29 -2.14 8.87 -28.73
CA GLN A 29 -2.20 9.91 -29.77
C GLN A 29 -0.81 10.35 -30.26
N ARG A 30 0.22 10.25 -29.41
CA ARG A 30 1.61 10.57 -29.76
C ARG A 30 2.33 9.40 -30.44
N PHE A 31 1.91 8.16 -30.17
CA PHE A 31 2.40 6.97 -30.85
C PHE A 31 1.75 6.83 -32.22
N LYS A 32 2.48 7.19 -33.29
CA LYS A 32 2.02 6.95 -34.67
C LYS A 32 1.84 5.47 -35.01
N GLU A 33 2.55 4.60 -34.29
CA GLU A 33 2.44 3.14 -34.40
C GLU A 33 1.58 2.58 -33.27
N SER A 34 0.74 1.59 -33.57
CA SER A 34 -0.08 0.92 -32.56
C SER A 34 0.79 0.11 -31.60
N ASN A 35 1.08 0.65 -30.43
CA ASN A 35 1.72 -0.13 -29.38
C ASN A 35 0.67 -1.02 -28.69
N LEU A 36 0.69 -2.31 -29.00
CA LEU A 36 -0.25 -3.31 -28.48
C LEU A 36 -0.33 -3.31 -26.94
N THR A 37 0.76 -2.99 -26.26
CA THR A 37 0.80 -2.93 -24.79
C THR A 37 -0.02 -1.76 -24.24
N ILE A 38 0.01 -0.59 -24.88
CA ILE A 38 -0.82 0.58 -24.51
C ILE A 38 -2.30 0.24 -24.72
N GLU A 39 -2.64 -0.40 -25.84
CA GLU A 39 -4.01 -0.84 -26.11
C GLU A 39 -4.52 -1.84 -25.09
N THR A 40 -3.68 -2.82 -24.74
CA THR A 40 -4.03 -3.87 -23.77
C THR A 40 -4.20 -3.29 -22.38
N LEU A 41 -3.28 -2.42 -21.95
CA LEU A 41 -3.35 -1.74 -20.65
C LEU A 41 -4.59 -0.84 -20.57
N SER A 42 -4.88 -0.07 -21.62
CA SER A 42 -6.09 0.76 -21.69
C SER A 42 -7.36 -0.08 -21.62
N GLY A 43 -7.44 -1.18 -22.39
CA GLY A 43 -8.56 -2.11 -22.37
C GLY A 43 -8.79 -2.76 -21.01
N GLN A 44 -7.71 -3.18 -20.33
CA GLN A 44 -7.79 -3.74 -18.98
C GLN A 44 -8.26 -2.68 -17.96
N LEU A 45 -7.73 -1.45 -18.01
CA LEU A 45 -8.17 -0.38 -17.11
C LEU A 45 -9.63 0.02 -17.31
N ILE A 46 -10.10 0.04 -18.56
CA ILE A 46 -11.52 0.26 -18.87
C ILE A 46 -12.37 -0.83 -18.22
N THR A 47 -11.93 -2.09 -18.32
CA THR A 47 -12.61 -3.24 -17.70
C THR A 47 -12.62 -3.13 -16.17
N VAL A 48 -11.48 -2.81 -15.54
CA VAL A 48 -11.38 -2.56 -14.09
C VAL A 48 -12.34 -1.45 -13.67
N ARG A 49 -12.32 -0.31 -14.37
CA ARG A 49 -13.19 0.82 -14.07
C ARG A 49 -14.67 0.44 -14.17
N ALA A 50 -15.04 -0.33 -15.20
CA ALA A 50 -16.41 -0.81 -15.37
C ALA A 50 -16.84 -1.76 -14.22
N ALA A 51 -15.96 -2.67 -13.80
CA ALA A 51 -16.23 -3.58 -12.68
C ALA A 51 -16.37 -2.81 -11.35
N LEU A 52 -15.50 -1.85 -11.07
CA LEU A 52 -15.61 -0.96 -9.91
C LEU A 52 -16.90 -0.15 -9.93
N GLY A 53 -17.32 0.34 -11.10
CA GLY A 53 -18.59 1.05 -11.29
C GLY A 53 -19.80 0.16 -10.97
N GLN A 54 -19.79 -1.11 -11.40
CA GLN A 54 -20.84 -2.07 -11.05
C GLN A 54 -20.89 -2.35 -9.54
N ILE A 55 -19.72 -2.56 -8.92
CA ILE A 55 -19.63 -2.76 -7.46
C ILE A 55 -20.16 -1.53 -6.72
N ASN A 56 -19.88 -0.31 -7.20
CA ASN A 56 -20.38 0.91 -6.58
C ASN A 56 -21.92 0.95 -6.59
N LEU A 57 -22.54 0.63 -7.73
CA LEU A 57 -24.00 0.53 -7.83
C LEU A 57 -24.56 -0.53 -6.87
N LEU A 58 -23.94 -1.72 -6.84
CA LEU A 58 -24.39 -2.83 -5.99
C LEU A 58 -24.26 -2.52 -4.50
N ILE A 59 -23.21 -1.82 -4.06
CA ILE A 59 -23.07 -1.35 -2.68
C ILE A 59 -24.17 -0.33 -2.36
N VAL A 60 -24.41 0.64 -3.25
CA VAL A 60 -25.45 1.66 -3.06
C VAL A 60 -26.85 1.03 -2.98
N GLU A 61 -27.13 0.03 -3.81
CA GLU A 61 -28.38 -0.74 -3.75
C GLU A 61 -28.48 -1.55 -2.44
N SER A 62 -27.39 -2.22 -2.05
CA SER A 62 -27.36 -3.05 -0.84
C SER A 62 -27.41 -2.24 0.46
N LEU A 63 -27.06 -0.96 0.47
CA LEU A 63 -27.25 -0.08 1.63
C LEU A 63 -28.73 0.03 2.07
N SER A 64 -29.66 -0.41 1.21
CA SER A 64 -31.08 -0.51 1.54
C SER A 64 -31.50 -1.86 2.15
N GLN A 65 -30.62 -2.86 2.14
CA GLN A 65 -30.89 -4.24 2.57
C GLN A 65 -29.86 -4.68 3.64
N ASP A 66 -30.31 -4.88 4.87
CA ASP A 66 -29.49 -4.96 6.09
C ASP A 66 -28.74 -6.30 6.30
N GLU A 67 -28.54 -7.11 5.25
CA GLU A 67 -27.87 -8.42 5.36
C GLU A 67 -26.83 -8.61 4.26
N GLN A 68 -25.66 -7.97 4.43
CA GLN A 68 -24.45 -8.35 3.69
C GLN A 68 -23.59 -9.28 4.53
N HIS A 69 -23.11 -10.36 3.92
CA HIS A 69 -22.28 -11.34 4.59
C HIS A 69 -20.90 -10.77 4.93
N TYR A 70 -20.41 -11.01 6.15
CA TYR A 70 -19.11 -10.50 6.63
C TYR A 70 -17.94 -10.87 5.70
N GLN A 71 -17.94 -12.10 5.16
CA GLN A 71 -16.93 -12.55 4.18
C GLN A 71 -16.93 -11.70 2.89
N LEU A 72 -18.10 -11.30 2.39
CA LEU A 72 -18.20 -10.43 1.22
C LEU A 72 -17.56 -9.08 1.52
N THR A 73 -17.82 -8.50 2.70
CA THR A 73 -17.22 -7.23 3.13
C THR A 73 -15.70 -7.33 3.24
N LEU A 74 -15.18 -8.44 3.80
CA LEU A 74 -13.74 -8.69 3.88
C LEU A 74 -13.10 -8.80 2.49
N ASP A 75 -13.61 -9.67 1.63
CA ASP A 75 -13.05 -9.90 0.29
C ASP A 75 -13.16 -8.65 -0.57
N LEU A 76 -14.25 -7.89 -0.44
CA LEU A 76 -14.43 -6.58 -1.06
C LEU A 76 -13.35 -5.59 -0.59
N SER A 77 -13.13 -5.48 0.72
CA SER A 77 -12.14 -4.55 1.27
C SER A 77 -10.72 -4.88 0.80
N ALA A 78 -10.37 -6.16 0.73
CA ALA A 78 -9.07 -6.63 0.26
C ALA A 78 -8.89 -6.34 -1.24
N ALA A 79 -9.90 -6.67 -2.06
CA ALA A 79 -9.86 -6.44 -3.50
C ALA A 79 -9.80 -4.94 -3.84
N ILE A 80 -10.60 -4.10 -3.17
CA ILE A 80 -10.58 -2.64 -3.35
C ILE A 80 -9.22 -2.07 -2.92
N GLY A 81 -8.68 -2.54 -1.79
CA GLY A 81 -7.36 -2.14 -1.30
C GLY A 81 -6.24 -2.45 -2.30
N CYS A 82 -6.22 -3.67 -2.84
CA CYS A 82 -5.27 -4.09 -3.88
C CYS A 82 -5.39 -3.21 -5.13
N CYS A 83 -6.62 -3.02 -5.62
CA CYS A 83 -6.89 -2.26 -6.83
C CYS A 83 -6.39 -0.81 -6.68
N ASN A 84 -6.61 -0.19 -5.53
CA ASN A 84 -6.11 1.14 -5.22
C ASN A 84 -4.56 1.21 -5.28
N LEU A 85 -3.87 0.23 -4.69
CA LEU A 85 -2.40 0.18 -4.71
C LEU A 85 -1.87 0.05 -6.14
N LEU A 86 -2.43 -0.90 -6.91
CA LEU A 86 -2.04 -1.14 -8.29
C LEU A 86 -2.28 0.07 -9.19
N LEU A 87 -3.45 0.70 -9.07
CA LEU A 87 -3.78 1.89 -9.85
C LEU A 87 -2.93 3.10 -9.48
N ARG A 88 -2.59 3.29 -8.19
CA ARG A 88 -1.67 4.35 -7.76
C ARG A 88 -0.26 4.14 -8.26
N LEU A 89 0.23 2.90 -8.22
CA LEU A 89 1.55 2.57 -8.78
C LEU A 89 1.58 2.90 -10.27
N LEU A 90 0.52 2.54 -11.00
CA LEU A 90 0.43 2.86 -12.42
C LEU A 90 0.33 4.37 -12.68
N ASP A 91 -0.50 5.09 -11.93
CA ASP A 91 -0.64 6.55 -12.01
C ASP A 91 0.70 7.24 -11.78
N GLU A 92 1.50 6.77 -10.82
CA GLU A 92 2.84 7.30 -10.55
C GLU A 92 3.81 7.04 -11.71
N GLN A 93 3.78 5.87 -12.33
CA GLN A 93 4.62 5.57 -13.50
C GLN A 93 4.22 6.42 -14.72
N LEU A 94 2.91 6.62 -14.95
CA LEU A 94 2.42 7.47 -16.04
C LEU A 94 2.76 8.94 -15.80
N ALA A 95 2.66 9.43 -14.56
CA ALA A 95 3.05 10.80 -14.21
C ALA A 95 4.55 11.08 -14.46
N LYS A 96 5.42 10.09 -14.20
CA LYS A 96 6.87 10.18 -14.49
C LYS A 96 7.16 10.35 -15.98
N LEU A 97 6.33 9.77 -16.85
CA LEU A 97 6.46 9.90 -18.30
C LEU A 97 5.97 11.28 -18.80
N GLN A 98 4.92 11.83 -18.20
CA GLN A 98 4.36 13.13 -18.61
C GLN A 98 5.25 14.33 -18.23
N TYR A 99 5.99 14.25 -17.10
CA TYR A 99 6.73 15.41 -16.59
C TYR A 99 8.04 15.70 -17.33
N SER A 100 8.54 14.78 -18.17
CA SER A 100 9.97 14.78 -18.47
C SER A 100 10.40 15.32 -19.83
N ASP A 101 9.52 15.55 -20.81
CA ASP A 101 10.03 15.66 -22.19
C ASP A 101 9.46 16.83 -22.99
N THR A 102 10.31 17.86 -23.16
CA THR A 102 10.28 18.80 -24.29
C THR A 102 10.70 18.17 -25.62
N ASP A 103 11.34 16.99 -25.57
CA ASP A 103 11.84 16.28 -26.75
C ASP A 103 11.03 14.99 -27.01
N GLU A 104 10.38 14.92 -28.17
CA GLU A 104 9.51 13.81 -28.57
C GLU A 104 10.26 12.47 -28.62
N VAL A 105 11.54 12.48 -29.03
CA VAL A 105 12.36 11.26 -29.14
C VAL A 105 12.64 10.69 -27.75
N THR A 106 13.02 11.54 -26.80
CA THR A 106 13.26 11.13 -25.42
C THR A 106 11.98 10.59 -24.78
N PHE A 107 10.84 11.22 -25.00
CA PHE A 107 9.53 10.72 -24.55
C PHE A 107 9.23 9.31 -25.05
N LEU A 108 9.30 9.10 -26.37
CA LEU A 108 9.02 7.81 -26.99
C LEU A 108 9.95 6.71 -26.46
N SER A 109 11.23 7.03 -26.27
CA SER A 109 12.21 6.07 -25.72
C SER A 109 11.89 5.65 -24.29
N LYS A 110 11.47 6.58 -23.41
CA LYS A 110 11.10 6.26 -22.02
C LYS A 110 9.82 5.44 -21.95
N VAL A 111 8.84 5.77 -22.79
CA VAL A 111 7.60 5.01 -22.86
C VAL A 111 7.88 3.60 -23.37
N ASN A 112 8.65 3.43 -24.45
CA ASN A 112 9.03 2.10 -24.92
C ASN A 112 9.77 1.31 -23.84
N LEU A 113 10.73 1.94 -23.13
CA LEU A 113 11.43 1.29 -22.02
C LEU A 113 10.50 0.90 -20.87
N MET A 114 9.51 1.74 -20.53
CA MET A 114 8.50 1.40 -19.54
C MET A 114 7.66 0.21 -20.00
N LEU A 115 7.17 0.23 -21.24
CA LEU A 115 6.27 -0.78 -21.79
C LEU A 115 6.95 -2.13 -22.03
N GLU A 116 8.22 -2.13 -22.42
CA GLU A 116 9.06 -3.33 -22.57
C GLU A 116 9.59 -3.86 -21.24
N SER A 117 9.44 -3.11 -20.15
CA SER A 117 9.91 -3.56 -18.86
C SER A 117 9.07 -4.74 -18.35
N LYS A 118 9.73 -5.70 -17.70
CA LYS A 118 9.08 -6.78 -16.95
C LYS A 118 8.02 -6.26 -15.96
N GLY A 119 8.19 -5.04 -15.47
CA GLY A 119 7.23 -4.38 -14.58
C GLY A 119 5.86 -4.14 -15.24
N THR A 120 5.81 -3.90 -16.55
CA THR A 120 4.54 -3.73 -17.28
C THR A 120 3.85 -5.07 -17.49
N GLU A 121 4.58 -6.14 -17.81
CA GLU A 121 4.02 -7.50 -17.85
C GLU A 121 3.46 -7.94 -16.50
N ASP A 122 4.21 -7.71 -15.42
CA ASP A 122 3.77 -7.96 -14.05
C ASP A 122 2.55 -7.10 -13.69
N CYS A 123 2.45 -5.87 -14.20
CA CYS A 123 1.29 -5.01 -14.01
C CYS A 123 0.05 -5.56 -14.75
N LEU A 124 0.19 -5.96 -16.01
CA LEU A 124 -0.90 -6.53 -16.81
C LEU A 124 -1.45 -7.82 -16.19
N THR A 125 -0.57 -8.68 -15.68
CA THR A 125 -0.98 -9.92 -15.00
C THR A 125 -1.70 -9.64 -13.68
N ARG A 126 -1.23 -8.66 -12.89
CA ARG A 126 -1.92 -8.22 -11.67
C ARG A 126 -3.27 -7.57 -11.96
N LEU A 127 -3.38 -6.77 -13.03
CA LEU A 127 -4.64 -6.18 -13.48
C LEU A 127 -5.64 -7.26 -13.90
N ASP A 128 -5.20 -8.28 -14.64
CA ASP A 128 -6.07 -9.40 -15.04
C ASP A 128 -6.62 -10.16 -13.83
N ARG A 129 -5.75 -10.51 -12.87
CA ARG A 129 -6.17 -11.13 -11.61
C ARG A 129 -7.15 -10.26 -10.83
N GLN A 130 -6.91 -8.95 -10.81
CA GLN A 130 -7.81 -7.99 -10.17
C GLN A 130 -9.17 -7.95 -10.87
N ILE A 131 -9.22 -7.96 -12.21
CA ILE A 131 -10.47 -8.03 -12.98
C ILE A 131 -11.25 -9.29 -12.60
N ASN A 132 -10.58 -10.44 -12.53
CA ASN A 132 -11.21 -11.71 -12.15
C ASN A 132 -11.81 -11.64 -10.74
N ALA A 133 -11.07 -11.11 -9.76
CA ALA A 133 -11.58 -10.94 -8.39
C ALA A 133 -12.77 -9.97 -8.31
N LEU A 134 -12.73 -8.84 -9.02
CA LEU A 134 -13.84 -7.89 -9.05
C LEU A 134 -15.08 -8.51 -9.71
N ASN A 135 -14.92 -9.32 -10.74
CA ASN A 135 -16.03 -10.03 -11.37
C ASN A 135 -16.64 -11.10 -10.45
N LEU A 136 -15.82 -11.81 -9.67
CA LEU A 136 -16.31 -12.73 -8.62
C LEU A 136 -17.11 -11.97 -7.57
N LEU A 137 -16.64 -10.81 -7.12
CA LEU A 137 -17.39 -9.96 -6.18
C LEU A 137 -18.72 -9.53 -6.79
N VAL A 138 -18.74 -9.01 -8.02
CA VAL A 138 -19.97 -8.65 -8.72
C VAL A 138 -20.94 -9.83 -8.80
N THR A 139 -20.44 -11.04 -9.02
CA THR A 139 -21.25 -12.26 -9.05
C THR A 139 -21.81 -12.58 -7.65
N ALA A 140 -20.98 -12.52 -6.62
CA ALA A 140 -21.39 -12.73 -5.23
C ALA A 140 -22.46 -11.71 -4.78
N PHE A 141 -22.33 -10.44 -5.16
CA PHE A 141 -23.33 -9.41 -4.89
C PHE A 141 -24.68 -9.71 -5.56
N LYS A 142 -24.67 -10.35 -6.74
CA LYS A 142 -25.90 -10.73 -7.46
C LYS A 142 -26.59 -11.96 -6.86
N CYS A 143 -25.90 -12.75 -6.03
CA CYS A 143 -26.51 -13.84 -5.28
C CYS A 143 -27.49 -13.27 -4.24
N ARG A 144 -28.80 -13.38 -4.50
CA ARG A 144 -29.85 -12.88 -3.61
C ARG A 144 -30.01 -13.68 -2.31
N ASN A 145 -29.47 -14.89 -2.25
CA ASN A 145 -29.53 -15.76 -1.08
C ASN A 145 -28.17 -15.73 -0.35
N PRO A 146 -28.12 -15.27 0.92
CA PRO A 146 -26.87 -15.16 1.66
C PRO A 146 -26.14 -16.51 1.84
N ARG A 147 -26.88 -17.63 1.90
CA ARG A 147 -26.25 -18.97 1.98
C ARG A 147 -25.53 -19.34 0.70
N VAL A 148 -26.16 -19.10 -0.45
CA VAL A 148 -25.55 -19.34 -1.77
C VAL A 148 -24.37 -18.40 -2.00
N GLN A 149 -24.48 -17.14 -1.55
CA GLN A 149 -23.38 -16.18 -1.58
C GLN A 149 -22.18 -16.68 -0.76
N GLN A 150 -22.44 -17.19 0.45
CA GLN A 150 -21.40 -17.76 1.31
C GLN A 150 -20.77 -19.00 0.66
N GLU A 151 -21.57 -19.96 0.21
CA GLU A 151 -21.08 -21.17 -0.47
C GLU A 151 -20.22 -20.83 -1.69
N PHE A 152 -20.61 -19.83 -2.48
CA PHE A 152 -19.85 -19.34 -3.63
C PHE A 152 -18.52 -18.67 -3.23
N LEU A 153 -18.51 -17.86 -2.17
CA LEU A 153 -17.30 -17.19 -1.68
C LEU A 153 -16.33 -18.14 -0.97
N GLU A 154 -16.85 -19.19 -0.33
CA GLU A 154 -16.07 -20.23 0.34
C GLU A 154 -15.57 -21.32 -0.61
N GLU A 155 -16.06 -21.35 -1.85
CA GLU A 155 -15.57 -22.24 -2.88
C GLU A 155 -14.06 -22.08 -3.09
N LYS A 156 -13.37 -23.22 -3.26
CA LYS A 156 -11.90 -23.26 -3.36
C LYS A 156 -11.37 -22.38 -4.48
N GLU A 157 -12.08 -22.31 -5.61
CA GLU A 157 -11.70 -21.49 -6.76
C GLU A 157 -11.81 -19.99 -6.43
N SER A 158 -12.93 -19.56 -5.85
CA SER A 158 -13.12 -18.18 -5.38
C SER A 158 -12.06 -17.76 -4.35
N ARG A 159 -11.81 -18.62 -3.35
CA ARG A 159 -10.78 -18.37 -2.34
C ARG A 159 -9.39 -18.25 -2.95
N SER A 160 -9.03 -19.13 -3.89
CA SER A 160 -7.75 -19.07 -4.58
C SER A 160 -7.54 -17.74 -5.31
N VAL A 161 -8.59 -17.16 -5.90
CA VAL A 161 -8.50 -15.85 -6.57
C VAL A 161 -8.30 -14.72 -5.56
N PHE A 162 -9.05 -14.72 -4.45
CA PHE A 162 -8.89 -13.69 -3.41
C PHE A 162 -7.56 -13.78 -2.68
N ASP A 163 -7.06 -14.98 -2.41
CA ASP A 163 -5.74 -15.19 -1.82
C ASP A 163 -4.64 -14.70 -2.77
N GLN A 164 -4.78 -14.96 -4.08
CA GLN A 164 -3.84 -14.44 -5.08
C GLN A 164 -3.81 -12.90 -5.11
N VAL A 165 -4.97 -12.24 -5.02
CA VAL A 165 -5.07 -10.77 -4.95
C VAL A 165 -4.46 -10.21 -3.66
N LYS A 166 -4.63 -10.93 -2.55
CA LYS A 166 -4.01 -10.57 -1.26
C LYS A 166 -2.49 -10.70 -1.30
N ASP A 167 -1.97 -11.76 -1.91
CA ASP A 167 -0.54 -11.96 -2.11
C ASP A 167 0.04 -10.89 -3.05
N ASP A 168 -0.70 -10.55 -4.11
CA ASP A 168 -0.33 -9.47 -5.02
C ASP A 168 -0.30 -8.11 -4.32
N SER A 169 -1.25 -7.85 -3.41
CA SER A 169 -1.26 -6.66 -2.56
C SER A 169 -0.03 -6.59 -1.66
N ALA A 170 0.32 -7.70 -1.01
CA ALA A 170 1.50 -7.77 -0.14
C ALA A 170 2.79 -7.49 -0.93
N SER A 171 2.89 -8.05 -2.14
CA SER A 171 4.00 -7.77 -3.06
C SER A 171 4.05 -6.30 -3.48
N LEU A 172 2.91 -5.69 -3.80
CA LEU A 172 2.83 -4.27 -4.20
C LEU A 172 3.13 -3.32 -3.04
N MET A 173 2.68 -3.63 -1.82
CA MET A 173 3.01 -2.86 -0.62
C MET A 173 4.52 -2.76 -0.43
N VAL A 174 5.26 -3.86 -0.63
CA VAL A 174 6.73 -3.86 -0.59
C VAL A 174 7.33 -2.93 -1.65
N VAL A 175 6.77 -2.91 -2.87
CA VAL A 175 7.22 -2.02 -3.95
C VAL A 175 6.94 -0.56 -3.61
N CYS A 176 5.72 -0.25 -3.15
CA CYS A 176 5.32 1.09 -2.73
C CYS A 176 6.15 1.57 -1.55
N ASP A 177 6.45 0.73 -0.56
CA ASP A 177 7.30 1.08 0.58
C ASP A 177 8.77 1.24 0.18
N SER A 178 9.23 0.50 -0.83
CA SER A 178 10.59 0.65 -1.40
C SER A 178 10.73 1.92 -2.24
N ALA A 179 9.65 2.34 -2.92
CA ALA A 179 9.59 3.57 -3.71
C ALA A 179 9.26 4.81 -2.85
N SER A 180 8.55 4.61 -1.74
CA SER A 180 8.26 5.63 -0.74
C SER A 180 9.52 5.87 0.09
N PHE A 181 10.12 7.03 -0.14
CA PHE A 181 11.21 7.74 0.55
C PHE A 181 11.48 7.41 2.05
N VAL A 182 10.53 6.83 2.77
CA VAL A 182 10.67 6.35 4.16
C VAL A 182 11.69 5.21 4.30
N THR A 183 11.91 4.38 3.28
CA THR A 183 12.93 3.29 3.31
C THR A 183 14.32 3.70 2.82
N GLN A 184 14.48 4.88 2.22
CA GLN A 184 15.78 5.35 1.72
C GLN A 184 16.80 5.62 2.85
N ARG A 185 16.33 5.70 4.11
CA ARG A 185 17.20 5.76 5.31
C ARG A 185 17.62 4.41 5.88
N THR A 186 17.05 3.30 5.41
CA THR A 186 17.36 1.96 5.92
C THR A 186 18.33 1.22 5.00
N TRP A 187 19.27 1.96 4.38
CA TRP A 187 20.35 1.45 3.53
C TRP A 187 21.49 0.74 4.29
N THR A 188 21.17 0.10 5.41
CA THR A 188 22.11 -0.75 6.14
C THR A 188 21.50 -2.12 6.36
N THR A 189 21.90 -3.06 5.49
CA THR A 189 22.08 -4.48 5.82
C THR A 189 20.80 -5.32 5.92
N THR A 190 20.44 -5.93 4.78
CA THR A 190 19.94 -7.32 4.71
C THR A 190 18.64 -7.62 5.48
N GLY A 191 17.45 -7.33 4.91
CA GLY A 191 16.22 -7.80 5.56
C GLY A 191 14.85 -7.38 5.01
N THR A 192 14.72 -6.81 3.82
CA THR A 192 13.41 -6.31 3.33
C THR A 192 12.38 -7.40 3.03
N SER A 193 12.74 -8.69 3.00
CA SER A 193 11.78 -9.81 2.93
C SER A 193 11.07 -10.14 4.25
N ARG A 194 11.35 -9.45 5.37
CA ARG A 194 10.71 -9.74 6.67
C ARG A 194 9.50 -8.86 6.99
N PHE A 195 9.27 -7.79 6.23
CA PHE A 195 8.09 -6.91 6.39
C PHE A 195 6.93 -7.30 5.47
N SER A 196 7.05 -8.35 4.64
CA SER A 196 5.98 -8.85 3.77
C SER A 196 5.02 -9.82 4.46
N ALA A 197 5.20 -10.09 5.75
CA ALA A 197 4.29 -10.92 6.52
C ALA A 197 3.13 -10.06 7.05
N ASN A 198 1.95 -10.20 6.45
CA ASN A 198 0.72 -9.71 7.06
C ASN A 198 0.32 -10.68 8.17
N PHE A 199 0.40 -10.25 9.42
CA PHE A 199 -0.18 -10.99 10.53
C PHE A 199 -1.67 -10.67 10.62
N SER A 200 -2.48 -11.67 11.00
CA SER A 200 -3.93 -11.48 11.15
C SER A 200 -4.29 -10.38 12.13
N PHE A 201 -3.40 -10.06 13.08
CA PHE A 201 -3.59 -9.00 14.09
C PHE A 201 -3.07 -7.62 13.66
N ASP A 202 -2.46 -7.49 12.47
CA ASP A 202 -1.89 -6.22 12.02
C ASP A 202 -2.96 -5.13 11.94
N ALA A 203 -4.19 -5.50 11.59
CA ALA A 203 -5.33 -4.58 11.57
C ALA A 203 -5.58 -3.97 12.96
N GLU A 204 -5.56 -4.78 14.02
CA GLU A 204 -5.76 -4.37 15.41
C GLU A 204 -4.61 -3.49 15.91
N ILE A 205 -3.36 -3.84 15.59
CA ILE A 205 -2.18 -3.05 15.98
C ILE A 205 -2.16 -1.70 15.27
N LEU A 206 -2.43 -1.67 13.96
CA LEU A 206 -2.50 -0.43 13.18
C LEU A 206 -3.68 0.45 13.61
N GLN A 207 -4.72 -0.14 14.23
CA GLN A 207 -5.82 0.62 14.80
C GLN A 207 -5.48 1.27 16.15
N ALA A 208 -4.52 0.73 16.91
CA ALA A 208 -4.13 1.26 18.21
C ALA A 208 -3.61 2.71 18.11
N ASN A 209 -4.09 3.58 19.00
CA ASN A 209 -3.77 5.02 18.97
C ASN A 209 -2.27 5.30 19.09
N ALA A 210 -1.53 4.50 19.87
CA ALA A 210 -0.08 4.63 20.00
C ALA A 210 0.64 4.40 18.68
N TYR A 211 0.23 3.37 17.93
CA TYR A 211 0.81 3.06 16.63
C TYR A 211 0.42 4.11 15.59
N LYS A 212 -0.87 4.50 15.52
CA LYS A 212 -1.34 5.60 14.66
C LYS A 212 -0.60 6.92 14.94
N ALA A 213 -0.39 7.27 16.21
CA ALA A 213 0.32 8.48 16.60
C ALA A 213 1.79 8.43 16.16
N THR A 214 2.45 7.29 16.36
CA THR A 214 3.84 7.07 15.97
C THR A 214 3.99 7.13 14.44
N LEU A 215 3.12 6.45 13.70
CA LEU A 215 3.12 6.46 12.24
C LEU A 215 2.87 7.86 11.69
N ARG A 216 1.88 8.59 12.23
CA ARG A 216 1.64 10.00 11.87
C ARG A 216 2.85 10.89 12.18
N SER A 217 3.52 10.68 13.32
CA SER A 217 4.74 11.42 13.70
C SER A 217 5.87 11.19 12.69
N LEU A 218 6.09 9.93 12.31
CA LEU A 218 7.08 9.55 11.30
C LEU A 218 6.76 10.15 9.93
N MET A 219 5.49 10.10 9.50
CA MET A 219 5.03 10.71 8.26
C MET A 219 5.24 12.24 8.24
N ARG A 220 4.89 12.94 9.33
CA ARG A 220 5.13 14.40 9.45
C ARG A 220 6.62 14.72 9.38
N ARG A 221 7.46 13.94 10.08
CA ARG A 221 8.91 14.13 10.08
C ARG A 221 9.52 13.90 8.69
N ALA A 222 9.00 12.92 7.94
CA ALA A 222 9.40 12.67 6.56
C ALA A 222 9.04 13.86 5.64
N GLN A 223 7.85 14.46 5.81
CA GLN A 223 7.47 15.64 5.03
C GLN A 223 8.35 16.86 5.32
N THR A 224 8.72 17.09 6.59
CA THR A 224 9.54 18.25 6.96
C THR A 224 10.98 18.21 6.44
N ASP A 225 11.56 17.02 6.27
CA ASP A 225 12.92 16.89 5.70
C ASP A 225 12.93 17.15 4.19
N ASN A 226 11.89 16.71 3.48
CA ASN A 226 11.78 16.89 2.04
C ASN A 226 11.72 18.39 1.63
N SER A 227 11.16 19.24 2.50
CA SER A 227 11.16 20.69 2.32
C SER A 227 12.53 21.34 2.56
N ARG A 228 13.41 20.72 3.36
CA ARG A 228 14.76 21.27 3.66
C ARG A 228 15.79 20.93 2.58
N GLU A 229 15.70 19.75 1.98
CA GLU A 229 16.64 19.35 0.91
C GLU A 229 16.41 20.12 -0.40
N ARG A 230 15.15 20.49 -0.74
CA ARG A 230 14.85 21.26 -1.97
C ARG A 230 15.34 22.71 -1.98
N TYR A 231 15.61 23.33 -0.83
CA TYR A 231 16.14 24.71 -0.78
C TYR A 231 17.67 24.79 -0.80
N SER A 232 18.39 23.67 -0.66
CA SER A 232 19.87 23.70 -0.60
C SER A 232 20.59 23.49 -1.93
N GLN A 233 19.88 23.21 -3.04
CA GLN A 233 20.51 22.90 -4.33
C GLN A 233 20.65 24.09 -5.31
N ASN A 234 20.15 25.29 -4.99
CA ASN A 234 20.15 26.43 -5.92
C ASN A 234 21.12 27.59 -5.61
N THR A 235 22.12 27.41 -4.75
CA THR A 235 23.16 28.43 -4.52
C THR A 235 24.56 27.81 -4.46
N ARG A 236 25.21 27.62 -5.61
CA ARG A 236 26.66 27.41 -5.65
C ARG A 236 27.28 27.95 -6.94
N THR A 237 27.24 29.27 -7.07
CA THR A 237 28.16 30.04 -7.93
C THR A 237 29.44 30.35 -7.15
N LYS A 238 30.57 30.11 -7.83
CA LYS A 238 31.96 30.50 -7.55
C LYS A 238 32.17 31.61 -6.49
N SER A 239 32.88 31.29 -5.42
CA SER A 239 34.04 32.07 -4.95
C SER A 239 34.83 31.25 -3.92
N PRO A 240 36.19 31.24 -3.98
CA PRO A 240 37.03 30.64 -2.95
C PRO A 240 37.21 31.61 -1.77
N ASP A 241 37.26 31.04 -0.57
CA ASP A 241 37.90 31.49 0.69
C ASP A 241 37.01 31.05 1.89
N GLY A 242 37.63 30.36 2.85
CA GLY A 242 36.96 29.75 4.03
C GLY A 242 36.34 30.78 4.99
N PRO A 243 35.74 30.39 6.14
CA PRO A 243 35.97 29.13 6.88
C PRO A 243 34.72 28.48 7.55
N THR A 244 34.98 27.35 8.22
CA THR A 244 34.22 26.77 9.35
C THR A 244 32.86 26.09 9.08
N LEU A 245 32.88 24.76 8.95
CA LEU A 245 31.71 23.89 9.04
C LEU A 245 31.27 23.68 10.51
N PRO A 246 29.97 23.73 10.82
CA PRO A 246 29.44 23.27 12.10
C PRO A 246 29.63 21.75 12.24
N ARG A 247 30.15 21.36 13.40
CA ARG A 247 30.49 20.01 13.83
C ARG A 247 29.25 19.09 13.83
N LEU A 248 29.20 18.11 12.92
CA LEU A 248 28.20 17.03 12.96
C LEU A 248 28.33 16.21 14.26
N PRO A 249 27.21 15.76 14.87
CA PRO A 249 27.26 14.87 16.02
C PRO A 249 28.03 13.59 15.65
N ARG A 250 28.93 13.18 16.56
CA ARG A 250 29.84 12.05 16.37
C ARG A 250 29.09 10.82 15.87
N ARG A 251 29.61 10.21 14.81
CA ARG A 251 29.32 8.85 14.35
C ARG A 251 29.04 7.94 15.55
N VAL A 252 27.80 7.47 15.68
CA VAL A 252 27.46 6.42 16.64
C VAL A 252 28.26 5.20 16.23
N LYS A 253 29.15 4.72 17.11
CA LYS A 253 29.84 3.44 16.92
C LYS A 253 28.79 2.35 17.15
N ILE A 254 28.15 1.88 16.07
CA ILE A 254 27.12 0.82 16.13
C ILE A 254 27.74 -0.54 16.54
N SER A 255 29.06 -0.66 16.58
CA SER A 255 29.74 -1.96 16.62
C SER A 255 29.89 -2.64 17.98
N ARG A 256 29.48 -2.05 19.11
CA ARG A 256 29.41 -2.75 20.41
C ARG A 256 28.35 -2.10 21.31
N PRO A 257 27.18 -2.71 21.52
CA PRO A 257 26.27 -2.27 22.56
C PRO A 257 26.92 -2.61 23.91
N GLU A 258 27.58 -1.63 24.54
CA GLU A 258 28.27 -1.80 25.83
C GLU A 258 27.29 -1.84 27.03
N ASN A 259 26.00 -1.65 26.78
CA ASN A 259 24.96 -1.63 27.80
C ASN A 259 23.64 -2.14 27.21
N VAL A 260 23.48 -3.45 27.12
CA VAL A 260 22.20 -4.07 26.77
C VAL A 260 21.26 -3.90 27.96
N MET A 261 20.53 -2.78 27.99
CA MET A 261 19.39 -2.64 28.88
C MET A 261 18.32 -3.63 28.43
N HIS A 262 18.22 -4.76 29.11
CA HIS A 262 17.11 -5.68 28.97
C HIS A 262 15.88 -5.05 29.61
N VAL A 263 14.88 -4.68 28.80
CA VAL A 263 13.55 -4.35 29.31
C VAL A 263 12.90 -5.65 29.75
N THR A 264 12.73 -5.83 31.05
CA THR A 264 11.98 -6.97 31.58
C THR A 264 10.50 -6.72 31.36
N HIS A 265 9.85 -7.51 30.51
CA HIS A 265 8.40 -7.46 30.35
C HIS A 265 7.72 -8.14 31.54
N VAL A 266 6.65 -7.52 32.03
CA VAL A 266 5.76 -8.12 33.02
C VAL A 266 4.93 -9.19 32.32
N GLY A 267 4.97 -10.43 32.82
CA GLY A 267 4.15 -11.55 32.36
C GLY A 267 3.33 -12.12 33.52
N TYR A 268 2.33 -12.94 33.19
CA TYR A 268 1.59 -13.74 34.15
C TYR A 268 1.78 -15.22 33.78
N ASP A 269 2.39 -15.98 34.69
CA ASP A 269 2.67 -17.39 34.49
C ASP A 269 1.48 -18.21 34.97
N VAL A 270 0.64 -18.66 34.03
CA VAL A 270 -0.64 -19.34 34.30
C VAL A 270 -0.41 -20.66 35.06
N LEU A 271 0.72 -21.34 34.87
CA LEU A 271 1.00 -22.63 35.53
C LEU A 271 1.27 -22.49 37.03
N TYR A 272 1.87 -21.37 37.46
CA TYR A 272 2.23 -21.13 38.86
C TYR A 272 1.40 -20.04 39.54
N GLY A 273 0.46 -19.42 38.81
CA GLY A 273 -0.40 -18.35 39.34
C GLY A 273 0.38 -17.11 39.83
N ARG A 274 1.53 -16.81 39.23
CA ARG A 274 2.43 -15.74 39.67
C ARG A 274 2.78 -14.80 38.54
N TYR A 275 2.96 -13.52 38.86
CA TYR A 275 3.53 -12.57 37.92
C TYR A 275 5.05 -12.74 37.80
N THR A 276 5.58 -12.58 36.59
CA THR A 276 7.01 -12.60 36.29
C THR A 276 7.44 -11.23 35.75
N GLY A 277 8.67 -10.83 36.02
CA GLY A 277 9.20 -9.53 35.55
C GLY A 277 8.60 -8.30 36.24
N LEU A 278 7.91 -8.47 37.37
CA LEU A 278 7.31 -7.37 38.10
C LEU A 278 8.39 -6.47 38.76
N PRO A 279 8.31 -5.13 38.61
CA PRO A 279 9.18 -4.22 39.35
C PRO A 279 9.04 -4.40 40.88
N PRO A 280 10.12 -4.23 41.66
CA PRO A 280 10.11 -4.49 43.11
C PRO A 280 9.08 -3.64 43.88
N ASP A 281 8.81 -2.42 43.42
CA ASP A 281 7.81 -1.54 44.04
C ASP A 281 6.39 -2.07 43.83
N TRP A 282 6.11 -2.70 42.69
CA TRP A 282 4.81 -3.30 42.38
C TRP A 282 4.59 -4.60 43.14
N ALA A 283 5.66 -5.37 43.37
CA ALA A 283 5.59 -6.59 44.16
C ALA A 283 5.18 -6.29 45.60
N LYS A 284 5.76 -5.24 46.20
CA LYS A 284 5.36 -4.74 47.53
C LYS A 284 3.91 -4.25 47.57
N ALA A 285 3.45 -3.56 46.52
CA ALA A 285 2.08 -3.08 46.44
C ALA A 285 1.07 -4.24 46.40
N LEU A 286 1.36 -5.31 45.64
CA LEU A 286 0.52 -6.52 45.59
C LEU A 286 0.48 -7.26 46.92
N GLU A 287 1.62 -7.40 47.61
CA GLU A 287 1.66 -7.98 48.96
C GLU A 287 0.90 -7.14 49.99
N SER A 288 0.87 -5.81 49.83
CA SER A 288 0.09 -4.94 50.74
C SER A 288 -1.42 -4.96 50.49
N THR A 289 -1.88 -5.52 49.37
CA THR A 289 -3.31 -5.56 49.00
C THR A 289 -3.95 -6.92 49.32
N THR A 290 -3.16 -7.90 49.78
CA THR A 290 -3.64 -9.24 50.16
C THR A 290 -3.67 -9.39 51.67
#